data_AF-A0A7M2SYV5-F1
#
_entry.id   AF-A0A7M2SYV5-F1
#
_cell.length_a   1.000
_cell.length_b   1.000
_cell.length_c   1.000
_cell.angle_alpha   90.00
_cell.angle_beta   90.00
_cell.angle_gamma   90.00
#
_symmetry.space_group_name_H-M   'P 1'
#
loop_
_entity.id
_entity.type
_entity.pdbx_description
1 polymer ?
#
loop_
_entity_poly.entity_id
_entity_poly.type
_entity_poly.pdbx_seq_one_letter_code
_entity_poly.pdbx_strand_id
1 'polypeptide(L)'
;MPRLYRPEEIAETLGCSAWWVKDRARRRLIPHTRVGRAYRFTADHLAEIIRIHEAPAPQRAQRILPPANPPESTTPSRATPQARPSASSAPRLRARPPRRSQYGTAA
;
A
#
# COMPACT_ATOMS: atom_id res chain seq x y z
N MET A 1 -0.32 20.43 29.39
CA MET A 1 -1.35 19.56 28.77
C MET A 1 -1.15 19.56 27.26
N PRO A 2 -1.13 18.41 26.58
CA PRO A 2 -0.90 18.34 25.14
C PRO A 2 -2.09 18.90 24.34
N ARG A 3 -1.81 19.65 23.26
CA ARG A 3 -2.84 20.16 22.34
C ARG A 3 -3.44 19.02 21.52
N LEU A 4 -4.77 19.01 21.40
CA LEU A 4 -5.54 18.02 20.65
C LEU A 4 -6.00 18.54 19.29
N TYR A 5 -5.26 18.19 18.25
CA TYR A 5 -5.53 18.55 16.86
C TYR A 5 -6.75 17.80 16.31
N ARG A 6 -7.48 18.47 15.42
CA ARG A 6 -8.56 17.90 14.60
C ARG A 6 -7.98 17.09 13.43
N PRO A 7 -8.75 16.15 12.83
CA PRO A 7 -8.32 15.46 11.62
C PRO A 7 -7.99 16.40 10.46
N GLU A 8 -8.63 17.57 10.40
CA GLU A 8 -8.39 18.60 9.40
C GLU A 8 -7.00 19.26 9.54
N GLU A 9 -6.61 19.67 10.77
CA GLU A 9 -5.28 20.26 11.06
C GLU A 9 -4.14 19.28 10.73
N ILE A 10 -4.33 17.98 11.03
CA ILE A 10 -3.37 16.92 10.70
C ILE A 10 -3.27 16.69 9.20
N ALA A 11 -4.40 16.73 8.49
CA ALA A 11 -4.44 16.57 7.04
C ALA A 11 -3.68 17.69 6.32
N GLU A 12 -3.90 18.94 6.75
CA GLU A 12 -3.18 20.12 6.26
C GLU A 12 -1.66 19.99 6.52
N THR A 13 -1.25 19.59 7.73
CA THR A 13 0.16 19.40 8.08
C THR A 13 0.85 18.30 7.25
N LEU A 14 0.10 17.25 6.85
CA LEU A 14 0.60 16.13 6.05
C LEU A 14 0.39 16.30 4.53
N GLY A 15 -0.18 17.41 4.06
CA GLY A 15 -0.56 17.61 2.65
C GLY A 15 -1.59 16.58 2.13
N CYS A 16 -2.37 15.98 3.03
CA CYS A 16 -3.30 14.89 2.76
C CYS A 16 -4.77 15.35 2.87
N SER A 17 -5.72 14.49 2.49
CA SER A 17 -7.15 14.79 2.69
C SER A 17 -7.62 14.44 4.11
N ALA A 18 -8.50 15.27 4.69
CA ALA A 18 -9.11 14.98 6.00
C ALA A 18 -9.94 13.68 6.01
N TRP A 19 -10.40 13.22 4.84
CA TRP A 19 -11.03 11.91 4.68
C TRP A 19 -10.02 10.77 4.89
N TRP A 20 -8.81 10.87 4.31
CA TRP A 20 -7.76 9.86 4.51
C TRP A 20 -7.40 9.71 5.99
N VAL A 21 -7.19 10.82 6.69
CA VAL A 21 -6.88 10.81 8.14
C VAL A 21 -8.00 10.12 8.93
N LYS A 22 -9.27 10.40 8.60
CA LYS A 22 -10.44 9.77 9.23
C LYS A 22 -10.57 8.28 8.88
N ASP A 23 -10.27 7.85 7.66
CA ASP A 23 -10.28 6.44 7.26
C ASP A 23 -9.18 5.64 7.96
N ARG A 24 -7.93 6.14 7.95
CA ARG A 24 -6.81 5.50 8.64
C ARG A 24 -7.09 5.36 10.14
N ALA A 25 -7.64 6.39 10.79
CA ALA A 25 -8.04 6.32 12.20
C ALA A 25 -9.18 5.31 12.43
N ARG A 26 -10.22 5.32 11.58
CA ARG A 26 -11.34 4.36 11.64
C ARG A 26 -10.87 2.92 11.50
N ARG A 27 -9.87 2.67 10.65
CA ARG A 27 -9.26 1.35 10.41
C ARG A 27 -8.17 1.00 11.44
N ARG A 28 -7.91 1.87 12.42
CA ARG A 28 -6.86 1.74 13.45
C ARG A 28 -5.45 1.56 12.86
N LEU A 29 -5.19 2.18 11.71
CA LEU A 29 -3.91 2.14 10.99
C LEU A 29 -2.99 3.33 11.33
N ILE A 30 -3.45 4.25 12.17
CA ILE A 30 -2.67 5.36 12.73
C ILE A 30 -3.02 5.56 14.22
N PRO A 31 -2.06 6.02 15.05
CA PRO A 31 -2.32 6.39 16.44
C PRO A 31 -3.32 7.57 16.50
N HIS A 32 -4.27 7.49 17.42
CA HIS A 32 -5.29 8.52 17.61
C HIS A 32 -5.87 8.46 19.03
N THR A 33 -6.35 9.59 19.53
CA THR A 33 -7.16 9.68 20.74
C THR A 33 -8.64 9.70 20.34
N ARG A 34 -9.47 8.91 21.02
CA ARG A 34 -10.92 8.95 20.85
C ARG A 34 -11.53 9.85 21.93
N VAL A 35 -12.13 10.97 21.54
CA VAL A 35 -12.78 11.91 22.47
C VAL A 35 -14.25 12.02 22.08
N GLY A 36 -15.11 11.37 22.87
CA GLY A 36 -16.51 11.17 22.51
C GLY A 36 -16.66 10.49 21.15
N ARG A 37 -17.36 11.13 20.21
CA ARG A 37 -17.54 10.65 18.83
C ARG A 37 -16.46 11.14 17.85
N ALA A 38 -15.52 11.98 18.29
CA ALA A 38 -14.47 12.57 17.44
C ALA A 38 -13.13 11.82 17.53
N TYR A 39 -12.35 11.88 16.46
CA TYR A 39 -10.93 11.54 16.46
C TYR A 39 -10.11 12.80 16.76
N ARG A 40 -9.08 12.66 17.60
CA ARG A 40 -8.13 13.70 17.98
C ARG A 40 -6.71 13.17 17.90
N PHE A 41 -5.76 14.07 17.72
CA PHE A 41 -4.34 13.73 17.57
C PHE A 41 -3.48 14.63 18.45
N THR A 42 -2.36 14.11 18.94
CA THR A 42 -1.29 14.89 19.58
C THR A 42 -0.14 15.11 18.59
N ALA A 43 0.85 15.92 18.98
CA ALA A 43 2.10 16.04 18.21
C ALA A 43 2.82 14.68 18.08
N ASP A 44 2.82 13.86 19.15
CA ASP A 44 3.43 12.53 19.16
C ASP A 44 2.75 11.59 18.15
N HIS A 45 1.41 11.66 18.03
CA HIS A 45 0.68 10.90 17.02
C HIS A 45 1.09 11.32 15.61
N LEU A 46 1.32 12.62 15.36
CA LEU A 46 1.78 13.09 14.06
C LEU A 46 3.20 12.60 13.74
N ALA A 47 4.13 12.67 14.70
CA ALA A 47 5.49 12.15 14.53
C ALA A 47 5.50 10.64 14.21
N GLU A 48 4.69 9.86 14.93
CA GLU A 48 4.58 8.42 14.71
C GLU A 48 3.84 8.09 13.39
N ILE A 49 2.86 8.90 12.95
CA ILE A 49 2.26 8.78 11.61
C ILE A 49 3.31 8.96 10.53
N ILE A 50 4.17 9.97 10.63
CA ILE A 50 5.27 10.21 9.69
C ILE A 50 6.18 8.98 9.66
N ARG A 51 6.65 8.53 10.83
CA ARG A 51 7.52 7.36 10.99
C ARG A 51 6.97 6.07 10.37
N ILE A 52 5.66 5.81 10.51
CA ILE A 52 4.99 4.63 9.92
C ILE A 52 4.94 4.68 8.39
N HIS A 53 4.90 5.88 7.80
CA HIS A 53 4.75 6.08 6.34
C HIS A 53 6.04 6.54 5.65
N GLU A 54 7.13 6.73 6.41
CA GLU A 54 8.46 7.02 5.90
C GLU A 54 9.00 5.80 5.16
N ALA A 55 9.01 5.85 3.83
CA ALA A 55 9.72 4.87 3.03
C ALA A 55 11.22 5.18 3.10
N PRO A 56 12.10 4.22 3.45
CA PRO A 56 13.53 4.46 3.40
C PRO A 56 13.91 4.84 1.98
N ALA A 57 14.59 5.98 1.84
CA ALA A 57 15.08 6.43 0.54
C ALA A 57 15.86 5.28 -0.10
N PRO A 58 15.64 4.95 -1.39
CA PRO A 58 16.41 3.91 -2.04
C PRO A 58 17.87 4.35 -2.00
N GLN A 59 18.66 3.70 -1.14
CA GLN A 59 20.11 3.83 -1.17
C GLN A 59 20.49 3.48 -2.60
N ARG A 60 20.91 4.51 -3.36
CA ARG A 60 21.33 4.39 -4.74
C ARG A 60 22.53 3.46 -4.70
N ALA A 61 22.28 2.17 -4.86
CA ALA A 61 23.28 1.13 -4.73
C ALA A 61 24.45 1.58 -5.58
N GLN A 62 25.56 1.91 -4.90
CA GLN A 62 26.75 2.36 -5.59
C GLN A 62 27.07 1.20 -6.53
N ARG A 63 26.97 1.47 -7.83
CA ARG A 63 27.10 0.45 -8.86
C ARG A 63 28.57 0.13 -8.93
N ILE A 64 29.04 -0.67 -7.97
CA ILE A 64 30.37 -1.26 -7.94
C ILE A 64 30.44 -2.05 -9.24
N LEU A 65 31.07 -1.42 -10.23
CA LEU A 65 31.30 -2.02 -11.52
C LEU A 65 32.30 -3.14 -11.25
N PRO A 66 31.93 -4.42 -11.47
CA PRO A 66 32.92 -5.48 -11.34
C PRO A 66 34.04 -5.19 -12.36
N PRO A 67 35.33 -5.34 -11.97
CA PRO A 67 36.41 -5.19 -12.93
C PRO A 67 36.21 -6.19 -14.07
N ALA A 68 36.33 -5.70 -15.31
CA ALA A 68 36.05 -6.48 -16.50
C ALA A 68 37.17 -7.51 -16.75
N ASN A 69 36.91 -8.76 -16.36
CA ASN A 69 37.73 -9.89 -16.78
C ASN A 69 37.16 -10.49 -18.09
N PRO A 70 38.00 -10.90 -19.05
CA PRO A 70 37.56 -11.43 -20.35
C PRO A 70 36.91 -12.83 -20.24
N PRO A 71 36.15 -13.25 -21.25
CA PRO A 71 35.33 -14.46 -21.17
C PRO A 71 36.09 -15.74 -21.56
N GLU A 72 36.15 -16.71 -20.64
CA GLU A 72 36.44 -18.11 -20.98
C GLU A 72 35.15 -18.94 -21.03
N SER A 73 34.98 -19.67 -22.14
CA SER A 73 33.74 -20.41 -22.45
C SER A 73 33.77 -21.85 -21.92
N THR A 74 32.85 -22.19 -21.01
CA THR A 74 32.46 -23.57 -20.59
C THR A 74 31.30 -23.49 -19.60
N THR A 75 30.21 -24.26 -19.65
CA THR A 75 29.62 -25.22 -20.62
C THR A 75 28.08 -25.12 -20.56
N PRO A 76 27.29 -25.64 -21.54
CA PRO A 76 25.84 -25.40 -21.58
C PRO A 76 25.08 -26.27 -20.56
N SER A 77 24.68 -25.68 -19.42
CA SER A 77 23.83 -26.36 -18.43
C SER A 77 22.40 -25.82 -18.43
N ARG A 78 21.54 -26.56 -19.15
CA ARG A 78 20.10 -26.81 -18.90
C ARG A 78 19.25 -25.68 -18.28
N ALA A 79 18.42 -25.07 -19.13
CA ALA A 79 17.42 -24.07 -18.73
C ALA A 79 16.45 -24.57 -17.63
N THR A 80 16.23 -23.74 -16.61
CA THR A 80 15.05 -23.80 -15.74
C THR A 80 14.62 -22.37 -15.36
N PRO A 81 13.50 -21.82 -15.86
CA PRO A 81 13.08 -20.47 -15.52
C PRO A 81 12.30 -20.47 -14.20
N GLN A 82 12.99 -20.38 -13.06
CA GLN A 82 12.31 -20.10 -11.79
C GLN A 82 11.92 -18.61 -11.71
N ALA A 83 10.70 -18.35 -12.18
CA ALA A 83 10.07 -17.05 -12.07
C ALA A 83 9.90 -16.62 -10.61
N ARG A 84 10.40 -15.42 -10.31
CA ARG A 84 10.17 -14.66 -9.09
C ARG A 84 8.66 -14.63 -8.75
N PRO A 85 8.21 -15.07 -7.56
CA PRO A 85 6.80 -14.95 -7.15
C PRO A 85 6.49 -13.49 -6.77
N SER A 86 6.36 -12.65 -7.79
CA SER A 86 5.83 -11.30 -7.68
C SER A 86 4.30 -11.32 -7.74
N ALA A 87 3.69 -10.43 -6.94
CA ALA A 87 2.27 -10.12 -6.88
C ALA A 87 1.33 -11.22 -6.31
N SER A 88 0.71 -10.85 -5.18
CA SER A 88 -0.51 -11.48 -4.67
C SER A 88 -1.57 -11.55 -5.78
N SER A 89 -2.04 -12.76 -6.08
CA SER A 89 -3.08 -13.00 -7.09
C SER A 89 -4.43 -12.47 -6.61
N ALA A 90 -4.78 -11.25 -6.98
CA ALA A 90 -6.13 -10.74 -6.81
C ALA A 90 -7.09 -11.52 -7.74
N PRO A 91 -8.20 -12.09 -7.24
CA PRO A 91 -9.12 -12.85 -8.05
C PRO A 91 -9.74 -11.96 -9.13
N ARG A 92 -9.55 -12.32 -10.41
CA ARG A 92 -10.14 -11.59 -11.53
C ARG A 92 -11.66 -11.75 -11.52
N LEU A 93 -12.36 -10.66 -11.23
CA LEU A 93 -13.81 -10.57 -11.40
C LEU A 93 -14.18 -10.93 -12.84
N ARG A 94 -15.03 -11.95 -13.01
CA ARG A 94 -15.64 -12.28 -14.31
C ARG A 94 -17.06 -11.72 -14.36
N ALA A 95 -17.44 -11.18 -15.51
CA ALA A 95 -18.81 -10.78 -15.77
C ALA A 95 -19.74 -11.99 -15.60
N ARG A 96 -20.85 -11.79 -14.86
CA ARG A 96 -21.86 -12.82 -14.66
C ARG A 96 -22.78 -12.84 -15.89
N PRO A 97 -22.90 -13.96 -16.63
CA PRO A 97 -23.75 -13.99 -17.82
C PRO A 97 -25.22 -13.77 -17.42
N PRO A 98 -26.01 -13.05 -18.24
CA PRO A 98 -27.40 -12.76 -17.93
C PRO A 98 -28.23 -14.07 -17.90
N ARG A 99 -29.13 -14.19 -16.91
CA ARG A 99 -30.14 -15.24 -16.92
C ARG A 99 -31.07 -14.99 -18.11
N ARG A 100 -30.92 -15.77 -19.19
CA ARG A 100 -31.90 -15.83 -20.28
C ARG A 100 -33.23 -16.28 -19.67
N SER A 101 -34.19 -15.36 -19.57
CA SER A 101 -35.53 -15.71 -19.10
C SER A 101 -36.14 -16.69 -20.09
N GLN A 102 -36.38 -17.92 -19.66
CA GLN A 102 -37.31 -18.80 -20.34
C GLN A 102 -38.71 -18.43 -19.88
N TYR A 103 -39.27 -17.36 -20.47
CA TYR A 103 -40.71 -17.25 -20.55
C TYR A 103 -41.18 -18.32 -21.53
N GLY A 104 -41.51 -19.48 -20.97
CA GLY A 104 -42.11 -20.57 -21.71
C GLY A 104 -43.47 -20.14 -22.25
N THR A 105 -43.76 -20.57 -23.48
CA THR A 105 -45.07 -20.53 -24.12
C THR A 105 -46.17 -20.99 -23.17
N ALA A 106 -47.26 -20.21 -23.09
CA ALA A 106 -48.52 -20.65 -22.52
C ALA A 106 -49.68 -19.97 -23.27
N ALA A 107 -50.51 -20.79 -23.93
CA ALA A 107 -51.72 -20.48 -24.69
C ALA A 107 -51.56 -19.48 -25.85
#